data_AF-A0A843WJG3-F1
#
_entry.id   AF-A0A843WJG3-F1
#
_cell.length_a   1.000
_cell.length_b   1.000
_cell.length_c   1.000
_cell.angle_alpha   90.00
_cell.angle_beta   90.00
_cell.angle_gamma   90.00
#
_symmetry.space_group_name_H-M   'P 1'
#
loop_
_entity.id
_entity.type
_entity.pdbx_description
1 polymer ?
#
loop_
_entity_poly.entity_id
_entity_poly.type
_entity_poly.pdbx_seq_one_letter_code
_entity_poly.pdbx_strand_id
1 'polypeptide(L)' 'MSQQQPERPQGQQLQPDLIKYGEVLPQVMGELARKIVAPRDATMMQNVKNLVIGQTQKGGPAAIMQSAATYNK' A
#
# COMPACT_ATOMS: atom_id res chain seq x y z
N MET A 1 -31.16 -24.06 11.75
CA MET A 1 -31.19 -23.42 10.42
C MET A 1 -29.89 -22.65 10.26
N SER A 2 -28.96 -23.18 9.47
CA SER A 2 -27.60 -22.63 9.29
C SER A 2 -27.63 -21.54 8.22
N GLN A 3 -27.61 -20.28 8.64
CA GLN A 3 -27.27 -19.17 7.76
C GLN A 3 -25.76 -19.18 7.58
N GLN A 4 -25.29 -19.75 6.47
CA GLN A 4 -23.91 -19.63 6.02
C GLN A 4 -23.70 -18.15 5.65
N GLN A 5 -22.90 -17.43 6.44
CA GLN A 5 -22.38 -16.14 6.01
C GLN A 5 -21.61 -16.36 4.70
N PRO A 6 -21.82 -15.54 3.66
CA PRO A 6 -20.97 -15.58 2.48
C PRO A 6 -19.52 -15.39 2.92
N GLU A 7 -18.67 -16.35 2.59
CA GLU A 7 -17.23 -16.20 2.74
C GLU A 7 -16.81 -14.96 1.96
N ARG A 8 -16.57 -13.88 2.69
CA ARG A 8 -15.94 -12.68 2.15
C ARG A 8 -14.61 -13.13 1.55
N PRO A 9 -14.23 -12.73 0.33
CA PRO A 9 -12.95 -13.12 -0.25
C PRO A 9 -11.82 -12.74 0.72
N GLN A 10 -11.20 -13.75 1.32
CA GLN A 10 -10.21 -13.66 2.38
C GLN A 10 -8.86 -13.04 1.93
N GLY A 11 -8.81 -12.40 0.75
CA GLY A 11 -7.64 -11.64 0.27
C GLY A 11 -7.66 -10.15 0.60
N GLN A 12 -8.78 -9.62 1.12
CA GLN A 12 -8.96 -8.20 1.44
C GLN A 12 -9.57 -8.02 2.84
N GLN A 13 -9.28 -8.93 3.78
CA GLN A 13 -9.54 -8.65 5.18
C GLN A 13 -8.85 -7.33 5.50
N LEU A 14 -9.69 -6.30 5.67
CA LEU A 14 -9.41 -5.04 6.31
C LEU A 14 -8.63 -5.35 7.58
N GLN A 15 -7.30 -5.36 7.47
CA GLN A 15 -6.42 -5.18 8.60
C GLN A 15 -6.56 -3.69 8.88
N PRO A 16 -7.42 -3.28 9.83
CA PRO A 16 -7.77 -1.88 10.00
C PRO A 16 -6.54 -1.06 10.34
N ASP A 17 -5.55 -1.72 10.94
CA ASP A 17 -4.28 -1.16 11.38
C ASP A 17 -3.27 -1.01 10.24
N LEU A 18 -3.39 -1.72 9.11
CA LEU A 18 -2.41 -1.62 8.03
C LEU A 18 -2.66 -0.42 7.10
N ILE A 19 -1.55 0.25 6.75
CA ILE A 19 -1.53 1.46 5.96
C ILE A 19 -1.82 1.14 4.50
N LYS A 20 -2.79 1.85 3.93
CA LYS A 20 -3.23 1.71 2.53
C LYS A 20 -2.62 2.74 1.61
N TYR A 21 -2.72 2.47 0.30
CA TYR A 21 -2.28 3.39 -0.74
C TYR A 21 -2.93 4.77 -0.65
N GLY A 22 -4.24 4.84 -0.35
CA GLY A 22 -4.94 6.13 -0.27
C GLY A 22 -4.46 7.02 0.87
N GLU A 23 -3.84 6.44 1.90
CA GLU A 23 -3.29 7.16 3.04
C GLU A 23 -1.88 7.71 2.75
N VAL A 24 -1.11 7.00 1.91
CA VAL A 24 0.24 7.42 1.51
C VAL A 24 0.20 8.37 0.30
N LEU A 25 -0.72 8.13 -0.62
CA LEU A 25 -0.89 8.85 -1.87
C LEU A 25 -2.33 9.35 -1.96
N PRO A 26 -2.64 10.58 -1.50
CA PRO A 26 -4.01 11.09 -1.47
C PRO A 26 -4.63 11.24 -2.88
N GLN A 27 -3.81 11.20 -3.93
CA GLN A 27 -4.26 11.20 -5.33
C GLN A 27 -4.72 9.82 -5.81
N VAL A 28 -4.42 8.74 -5.08
CA VAL A 28 -4.83 7.38 -5.43
C VAL A 28 -6.26 7.17 -4.90
N MET A 29 -7.17 6.87 -5.82
CA MET A 29 -8.58 6.62 -5.52
C MET A 29 -9.00 5.21 -6.00
N GLY A 30 -10.25 4.83 -5.71
CA GLY A 30 -10.82 3.57 -6.19
C GLY A 30 -10.26 2.34 -5.47
N GLU A 31 -10.18 1.22 -6.17
CA GLU A 31 -9.76 -0.07 -5.59
C GLU A 31 -8.32 -0.01 -5.06
N LEU A 32 -7.42 0.65 -5.78
CA LEU A 32 -6.01 0.76 -5.38
C LEU A 32 -5.88 1.48 -4.04
N ALA A 33 -6.66 2.53 -3.80
CA ALA A 33 -6.66 3.28 -2.54
C ALA A 33 -6.99 2.43 -1.31
N ARG A 34 -7.72 1.33 -1.51
CA ARG A 34 -8.14 0.39 -0.46
C ARG A 34 -7.14 -0.74 -0.24
N LYS A 35 -6.13 -0.90 -1.11
CA LYS A 35 -5.10 -1.93 -0.98
C LYS A 35 -4.05 -1.51 0.03
N ILE A 36 -3.52 -2.49 0.75
CA ILE A 36 -2.37 -2.32 1.65
C ILE A 36 -1.13 -2.02 0.82
N VAL A 37 -0.26 -1.12 1.31
CA VAL A 37 1.03 -0.87 0.67
C VAL A 37 1.93 -2.09 0.87
N ALA A 38 2.19 -2.83 -0.21
CA ALA A 38 3.07 -3.99 -0.18
C ALA A 38 4.56 -3.59 -0.28
N PRO A 39 5.48 -4.32 0.38
CA PRO A 39 6.93 -4.09 0.25
C PRO A 39 7.44 -4.09 -1.18
N ARG A 40 6.92 -4.98 -2.03
CA ARG A 40 7.34 -5.07 -3.43
C ARG A 40 7.05 -3.80 -4.21
N ASP A 41 5.89 -3.21 -3.98
CA ASP A 41 5.44 -2.02 -4.71
C ASP A 41 6.20 -0.78 -4.24
N ALA A 42 6.47 -0.67 -2.93
CA ALA A 42 7.32 0.38 -2.37
C ALA A 42 8.75 0.32 -2.94
N THR A 43 9.34 -0.87 -3.05
CA THR A 43 10.65 -1.07 -3.69
C THR A 43 10.62 -0.72 -5.18
N MET A 44 9.55 -1.09 -5.90
CA MET A 44 9.42 -0.74 -7.32
C MET A 44 9.35 0.78 -7.50
N MET A 45 8.57 1.49 -6.68
CA MET A 45 8.51 2.96 -6.74
C MET A 45 9.85 3.60 -6.39
N GLN A 46 10.59 3.05 -5.43
CA GLN A 46 11.95 3.49 -5.12
C GLN A 46 12.87 3.38 -6.34
N ASN A 47 12.86 2.22 -7.01
CA ASN A 47 13.70 1.97 -8.18
C ASN A 47 13.37 2.91 -9.33
N VAL A 48 12.08 3.14 -9.60
CA VAL A 48 11.65 4.11 -10.61
C VAL A 48 12.13 5.52 -10.25
N LYS A 49 12.02 5.93 -8.98
CA LYS A 49 12.47 7.25 -8.54
C LYS A 49 13.99 7.42 -8.68
N ASN A 50 14.76 6.40 -8.34
CA ASN A 50 16.20 6.38 -8.53
C ASN A 50 16.59 6.39 -10.02
N LEU A 51 15.82 5.72 -10.89
CA LEU A 51 16.10 5.74 -12.33
C LEU A 51 15.83 7.12 -12.96
N VAL A 52 14.74 7.78 -12.56
CA VAL A 52 14.32 9.06 -13.17
C VAL A 52 15.06 10.26 -12.57
N ILE A 53 15.33 10.25 -11.26
CA ILE A 53 15.86 11.41 -10.52
C ILE A 53 17.23 11.11 -9.87
N GLY A 54 17.72 9.87 -9.94
CA GLY A 54 19.01 9.48 -9.35
C GLY A 54 18.95 9.21 -7.84
N GLN A 55 17.88 9.63 -7.16
CA GLN A 55 17.74 9.45 -5.72
C GLN A 55 16.29 9.41 -5.26
N THR A 56 16.08 8.75 -4.11
CA THR A 56 14.81 8.82 -3.38
C THR A 56 14.80 10.08 -2.53
N GLN A 57 13.80 10.94 -2.77
CA GLN A 57 13.64 12.14 -1.96
C GLN A 57 13.12 11.76 -0.55
N LYS A 58 13.83 12.22 0.49
CA LYS A 58 13.40 12.05 1.89
C LYS A 58 12.04 12.72 2.09
N GLY A 59 11.12 12.01 2.75
CA GLY A 59 9.73 12.47 2.95
C GLY A 59 8.89 12.51 1.66
N GLY A 60 9.45 12.10 0.51
CA GLY A 60 8.70 11.99 -0.73
C GLY A 60 7.87 10.71 -0.82
N PRO A 61 7.02 10.57 -1.85
CA PRO A 61 6.11 9.44 -2.04
C PRO A 61 6.75 8.05 -1.86
N ALA A 62 7.90 7.84 -2.51
CA ALA A 62 8.63 6.57 -2.44
C ALA A 62 9.17 6.26 -1.03
N ALA A 63 9.55 7.28 -0.25
CA ALA A 63 10.02 7.10 1.12
C ALA A 63 8.86 6.77 2.07
N ILE A 64 7.73 7.46 1.93
CA ILE A 64 6.54 7.19 2.75
C ILE A 64 5.99 5.78 2.45
N MET A 65 5.97 5.36 1.17
CA MET A 65 5.57 4.01 0.81
C MET A 65 6.48 2.93 1.42
N GLN A 66 7.79 3.17 1.51
CA GLN A 66 8.70 2.23 2.17
C GLN A 66 8.46 2.14 3.68
N SER A 67 8.22 3.27 4.34
CA SER A 67 7.84 3.29 5.76
C SER A 67 6.53 2.55 5.99
N ALA A 68 5.51 2.82 5.17
CA ALA A 68 4.22 2.12 5.22
C ALA A 68 4.38 0.62 4.99
N ALA A 69 5.12 0.21 3.96
CA ALA A 69 5.38 -1.18 3.69
C ALA A 69 6.18 -1.88 4.81
N THR A 70 7.06 -1.16 5.51
CA THR A 70 7.82 -1.71 6.65
C THR A 70 6.92 -1.89 7.87
N TYR A 71 6.02 -0.93 8.11
CA TYR A 71 5.00 -1.03 9.15
C TYR A 71 3.99 -2.16 8.87
N ASN A 72 3.66 -2.39 7.59
CA ASN A 72 2.70 -3.40 7.17
C ASN A 72 3.20 -4.85 7.20
N LYS A 73 4.44 -5.10 7.66
CA LYS A 73 5.05 -6.43 7.71
C LYS A 73 4.48 -7.30 8.84
#